data_AF-B8M4U1-F1
#
_entry.id   AF-B8M4U1-F1
#
_cell.length_a   1.000
_cell.length_b   1.000
_cell.length_c   1.000
_cell.angle_alpha   90.00
_cell.angle_beta   90.00
_cell.angle_gamma   90.00
#
_symmetry.space_group_name_H-M   'P 1'
#
loop_
_entity.id
_entity.type
_entity.pdbx_description
1 polymer ?
#
loop_
_entity_poly.entity_id
_entity_poly.type
_entity_poly.pdbx_seq_one_letter_code
_entity_poly.pdbx_strand_id
1 'polypeptide(L)'
;MAQAETPAGPDNKTTRDGYREKTAAINPEARSLLQSYSNLAPEEISRHVLTLRDEAFAVYKYSCIGQMRFLSFNLSRMPFYPRLLELLKSSPGGGFLDAGCCFAQEIRFLANEESVFIDLGYRLFLDKGKLGATFITGDLTELDEATYQSRPLARELGNKMIAIFASSLFHMWDYEDQLLVAGRMVAMCVSKPGVMITGRQLGSHLGGRYPMTGMCKDGDKFKSYRHNEQTIRGFWHEVGEATGTQWTVDAGTYSGEEMEQVRNAPFAEPNMCMIWWSAMRK
;
A
#
# COMPACT_ATOMS: atom_id res chain seq x y z
N MET A 1 -9.76 -23.71 46.31
CA MET A 1 -10.06 -23.58 44.87
C MET A 1 -8.73 -23.38 44.16
N ALA A 2 -8.41 -24.20 43.16
CA ALA A 2 -7.25 -23.94 42.30
C ALA A 2 -7.71 -23.07 41.14
N GLN A 3 -6.97 -22.00 40.83
CA GLN A 3 -7.11 -21.30 39.56
C GLN A 3 -6.31 -22.08 38.51
N ALA A 4 -6.93 -22.36 37.36
CA ALA A 4 -6.23 -22.97 36.25
C ALA A 4 -5.42 -21.89 35.51
N GLU A 5 -4.11 -22.10 35.35
CA GLU A 5 -3.28 -21.24 34.52
C GLU A 5 -3.67 -21.44 33.04
N THR A 6 -4.11 -20.37 32.39
CA THR A 6 -4.33 -20.38 30.94
C THR A 6 -2.98 -20.51 30.23
N PRO A 7 -2.77 -21.49 29.33
CA PRO A 7 -1.48 -21.67 28.68
C PRO A 7 -1.15 -20.45 27.81
N ALA A 8 0.05 -19.90 28.00
CA ALA A 8 0.55 -18.80 27.18
C ALA A 8 0.63 -19.22 25.70
N GLY A 9 0.11 -18.37 24.81
CA GLY A 9 0.26 -18.56 23.36
C GLY A 9 1.73 -18.54 22.91
N PRO A 10 2.05 -19.11 21.74
CA PRO A 10 3.44 -19.25 21.29
C PRO A 10 4.13 -17.90 21.11
N ASP A 11 5.15 -17.67 21.93
CA ASP A 11 5.95 -16.45 22.04
C ASP A 11 6.59 -16.04 20.69
N ASN A 12 5.95 -15.11 19.97
CA ASN A 12 6.33 -14.75 18.60
C ASN A 12 7.34 -13.60 18.58
N LYS A 13 8.61 -13.95 18.78
CA LYS A 13 9.74 -13.02 18.77
C LYS A 13 9.90 -12.37 17.38
N THR A 14 9.40 -11.15 17.27
CA THR A 14 9.69 -10.26 16.16
C THR A 14 11.12 -9.72 16.34
N THR A 15 11.98 -9.86 15.33
CA THR A 15 13.37 -9.38 15.41
C THR A 15 13.43 -7.85 15.38
N ARG A 16 14.61 -7.29 15.68
CA ARG A 16 14.84 -5.84 15.72
C ARG A 16 14.52 -5.12 14.40
N ASP A 17 14.58 -5.85 13.28
CA ASP A 17 14.32 -5.37 11.92
C ASP A 17 12.87 -5.64 11.46
N GLY A 18 11.98 -6.06 12.37
CA GLY A 18 10.56 -6.32 12.10
C GLY A 18 10.24 -7.67 11.44
N TYR A 19 11.25 -8.50 11.17
CA TYR A 19 11.08 -9.86 10.62
C TYR A 19 10.52 -10.81 11.69
N ARG A 20 9.58 -11.69 11.31
CA ARG A 20 8.99 -12.68 12.22
C ARG A 20 9.49 -14.08 11.93
N GLU A 21 10.22 -14.66 12.88
CA GLU A 21 10.87 -15.96 12.77
C GLU A 21 9.88 -17.13 12.72
N LYS A 22 8.70 -16.97 13.37
CA LYS A 22 7.52 -17.81 13.16
C LYS A 22 6.37 -16.94 12.68
N THR A 23 5.82 -17.22 11.51
CA THR A 23 4.69 -16.44 10.99
C THR A 23 3.38 -16.81 11.67
N ALA A 24 2.45 -15.85 11.70
CA ALA A 24 1.04 -16.18 11.83
C ALA A 24 0.60 -17.09 10.66
N ALA A 25 -0.55 -17.74 10.80
CA ALA A 25 -1.15 -18.46 9.67
C ALA A 25 -1.40 -17.48 8.51
N ILE A 26 -1.11 -17.92 7.28
CA ILE A 26 -1.55 -17.23 6.06
C ILE A 26 -3.07 -17.11 6.13
N ASN A 27 -3.60 -15.89 5.95
CA ASN A 27 -5.04 -15.65 6.14
C ASN A 27 -5.89 -16.48 5.15
N PRO A 28 -7.14 -16.82 5.51
CA PRO A 28 -7.98 -17.71 4.71
C PRO A 28 -8.20 -17.21 3.28
N GLU A 29 -8.36 -15.90 3.08
CA GLU A 29 -8.58 -15.30 1.77
C GLU A 29 -7.36 -15.45 0.85
N ALA A 30 -6.15 -15.18 1.35
CA ALA A 30 -4.91 -15.30 0.58
C ALA A 30 -4.60 -16.77 0.26
N ARG A 31 -4.87 -17.69 1.20
CA ARG A 31 -4.81 -19.12 0.92
C ARG A 31 -5.81 -19.51 -0.17
N SER A 32 -7.06 -19.07 -0.07
CA SER A 32 -8.11 -19.36 -1.05
C SER A 32 -7.75 -18.83 -2.45
N LEU A 33 -7.19 -17.62 -2.55
CA LEU A 33 -6.72 -17.06 -3.83
C LEU A 33 -5.54 -17.87 -4.39
N LEU A 34 -4.52 -18.20 -3.60
CA LEU A 34 -3.39 -19.00 -4.05
C LEU A 34 -3.78 -20.45 -4.43
N GLN A 35 -4.83 -21.01 -3.82
CA GLN A 35 -5.40 -22.30 -4.24
C GLN A 35 -6.14 -22.16 -5.58
N SER A 36 -7.08 -21.23 -5.68
CA SER A 36 -8.01 -21.14 -6.83
C SER A 36 -7.42 -20.48 -8.08
N TYR A 37 -6.50 -19.54 -7.92
CA TYR A 37 -5.87 -18.77 -9.01
C TYR A 37 -4.53 -19.39 -9.43
N SER A 38 -3.67 -19.67 -8.45
CA SER A 38 -2.31 -20.18 -8.68
C SER A 38 -2.25 -21.71 -8.81
N ASN A 39 -3.32 -22.43 -8.45
CA ASN A 39 -3.41 -23.90 -8.44
C ASN A 39 -2.36 -24.56 -7.51
N LEU A 40 -1.94 -23.87 -6.45
CA LEU A 40 -1.01 -24.40 -5.45
C LEU A 40 -1.72 -25.37 -4.49
N ALA A 41 -1.08 -26.50 -4.18
CA ALA A 41 -1.62 -27.43 -3.19
C ALA A 41 -1.61 -26.82 -1.76
N PRO A 42 -2.59 -27.15 -0.89
CA PRO A 42 -2.72 -26.57 0.46
C PRO A 42 -1.41 -26.59 1.29
N GLU A 43 -0.65 -27.67 1.17
CA GLU A 43 0.60 -27.95 1.85
C GLU A 43 1.82 -27.21 1.26
N GLU A 44 1.74 -26.75 0.02
CA GLU A 44 2.84 -26.03 -0.65
C GLU A 44 2.81 -24.53 -0.39
N ILE A 45 1.60 -23.95 -0.28
CA ILE A 45 1.37 -22.51 -0.11
C ILE A 45 2.21 -21.92 1.03
N SER A 46 2.26 -22.61 2.18
CA SER A 46 3.00 -22.15 3.36
C SER A 46 4.52 -22.10 3.09
N ARG A 47 5.06 -23.03 2.30
CA ARG A 47 6.48 -23.05 1.93
C ARG A 47 6.78 -21.94 0.92
N HIS A 48 5.97 -21.88 -0.14
CA HIS A 48 6.09 -20.94 -1.26
C HIS A 48 6.11 -19.48 -0.81
N VAL A 49 5.12 -19.11 0.01
CA VAL A 49 4.98 -17.75 0.56
C VAL A 49 6.17 -17.37 1.47
N LEU A 50 6.66 -18.31 2.30
CA LEU A 50 7.81 -18.05 3.18
C LEU A 50 9.11 -17.87 2.39
N THR A 51 9.38 -18.73 1.40
CA THR A 51 10.58 -18.59 0.56
C THR A 51 10.60 -17.25 -0.18
N LEU A 52 9.48 -16.83 -0.79
CA LEU A 52 9.39 -15.54 -1.48
C LEU A 52 9.46 -14.34 -0.53
N ARG A 53 8.91 -14.45 0.68
CA ARG A 53 9.09 -13.45 1.75
C ARG A 53 10.56 -13.28 2.09
N ASP A 54 11.28 -14.37 2.26
CA ASP A 54 12.67 -14.37 2.73
C ASP A 54 13.63 -13.85 1.66
N GLU A 55 13.40 -14.22 0.39
CA GLU A 55 14.08 -13.60 -0.77
C GLU A 55 13.82 -12.10 -0.85
N ALA A 56 12.55 -11.67 -0.79
CA ALA A 56 12.18 -10.26 -0.90
C ALA A 56 12.75 -9.44 0.27
N PHE A 57 12.72 -9.99 1.49
CA PHE A 57 13.29 -9.35 2.68
C PHE A 57 14.82 -9.42 2.71
N ALA A 58 15.48 -10.30 1.95
CA ALA A 58 16.92 -10.25 1.76
C ALA A 58 17.33 -8.96 1.01
N VAL A 59 16.60 -8.60 -0.04
CA VAL A 59 16.83 -7.38 -0.85
C VAL A 59 16.32 -6.12 -0.16
N TYR A 60 15.05 -6.11 0.27
CA TYR A 60 14.37 -4.94 0.83
C TYR A 60 14.03 -5.15 2.30
N LYS A 61 14.75 -4.47 3.20
CA LYS A 61 14.57 -4.51 4.65
C LYS A 61 13.36 -3.68 5.13
N TYR A 62 12.21 -3.88 4.48
CA TYR A 62 10.95 -3.24 4.86
C TYR A 62 10.14 -4.16 5.77
N SER A 63 9.72 -3.65 6.93
CA SER A 63 8.99 -4.42 7.93
C SER A 63 7.66 -5.00 7.43
N CYS A 64 7.01 -4.35 6.45
CA CYS A 64 5.80 -4.84 5.80
C CYS A 64 6.01 -6.16 5.02
N ILE A 65 7.21 -6.41 4.49
CA ILE A 65 7.57 -7.67 3.81
C ILE A 65 7.80 -8.75 4.86
N GLY A 66 8.62 -8.47 5.90
CA GLY A 66 8.87 -9.42 7.00
C GLY A 66 7.60 -9.84 7.76
N GLN A 67 6.57 -9.00 7.75
CA GLN A 67 5.24 -9.26 8.32
C GLN A 67 4.21 -9.83 7.31
N MET A 68 4.59 -10.06 6.05
CA MET A 68 3.74 -10.59 4.97
C MET A 68 2.47 -9.78 4.66
N ARG A 69 2.51 -8.44 4.78
CA ARG A 69 1.33 -7.58 4.52
C ARG A 69 0.85 -7.61 3.07
N PHE A 70 1.65 -8.14 2.15
CA PHE A 70 1.26 -8.44 0.76
C PHE A 70 0.19 -9.54 0.63
N LEU A 71 -0.17 -10.22 1.71
CA LEU A 71 -1.28 -11.18 1.78
C LEU A 71 -2.60 -10.53 2.27
N SER A 72 -2.58 -9.27 2.70
CA SER A 72 -3.76 -8.58 3.24
C SER A 72 -4.45 -7.75 2.16
N PHE A 73 -5.47 -8.31 1.50
CA PHE A 73 -6.33 -7.55 0.59
C PHE A 73 -7.07 -6.47 1.37
N ASN A 74 -6.70 -5.22 1.13
CA ASN A 74 -7.18 -4.07 1.89
C ASN A 74 -8.24 -3.30 1.12
N LEU A 75 -8.14 -3.22 -0.22
CA LEU A 75 -9.00 -2.38 -1.04
C LEU A 75 -10.49 -2.64 -0.81
N SER A 76 -10.91 -3.91 -0.80
CA SER A 76 -12.31 -4.32 -0.59
C SER A 76 -12.84 -4.05 0.83
N ARG A 77 -11.95 -3.83 1.80
CA ARG A 77 -12.25 -3.55 3.21
C ARG A 77 -12.39 -2.04 3.50
N MET A 78 -12.11 -1.15 2.54
CA MET A 78 -12.12 0.31 2.73
C MET A 78 -13.53 0.93 2.59
N PRO A 79 -13.92 1.93 3.41
CA PRO A 79 -15.25 2.55 3.33
C PRO A 79 -15.61 3.19 1.98
N PHE A 80 -14.64 3.62 1.19
CA PHE A 80 -14.85 4.15 -0.16
C PHE A 80 -15.02 3.08 -1.25
N TYR A 81 -14.78 1.80 -0.94
CA TYR A 81 -14.77 0.72 -1.93
C TYR A 81 -16.07 0.59 -2.75
N PRO A 82 -17.29 0.73 -2.18
CA PRO A 82 -18.51 0.64 -2.98
C PRO A 82 -18.58 1.70 -4.09
N ARG A 83 -18.22 2.96 -3.77
CA ARG A 83 -18.19 4.08 -4.73
C ARG A 83 -17.09 3.90 -5.79
N LEU A 84 -15.91 3.43 -5.38
CA LEU A 84 -14.82 3.10 -6.30
C LEU A 84 -15.23 1.97 -7.28
N LEU A 85 -15.86 0.90 -6.77
CA LEU A 85 -16.34 -0.21 -7.58
C LEU A 85 -17.46 0.21 -8.54
N GLU A 86 -18.33 1.14 -8.13
CA GLU A 86 -19.35 1.76 -8.98
C GLU A 86 -18.72 2.63 -10.09
N LEU A 87 -17.72 3.45 -9.77
CA LEU A 87 -16.96 4.27 -10.73
C LEU A 87 -16.26 3.41 -11.79
N LEU A 88 -15.63 2.30 -11.38
CA LEU A 88 -14.99 1.36 -12.29
C LEU A 88 -16.00 0.64 -13.20
N LYS A 89 -17.13 0.16 -12.64
CA LYS A 89 -18.19 -0.51 -13.41
C LYS A 89 -18.91 0.42 -14.40
N SER A 90 -19.10 1.69 -14.03
CA SER A 90 -19.76 2.71 -14.86
C SER A 90 -18.83 3.34 -15.90
N SER A 91 -17.52 3.07 -15.85
CA SER A 91 -16.52 3.59 -16.79
C SER A 91 -15.74 2.47 -17.51
N PRO A 92 -16.36 1.67 -18.41
CA PRO A 92 -15.65 0.69 -19.23
C PRO A 92 -14.44 1.29 -19.95
N GLY A 93 -13.26 0.67 -19.79
CA GLY A 93 -12.00 1.14 -20.37
C GLY A 93 -11.32 2.30 -19.62
N GLY A 94 -11.86 2.77 -18.50
CA GLY A 94 -11.19 3.77 -17.65
C GLY A 94 -10.04 3.16 -16.83
N GLY A 95 -8.91 3.86 -16.76
CA GLY A 95 -7.71 3.36 -16.07
C GLY A 95 -7.82 3.31 -14.55
N PHE A 96 -7.35 2.21 -13.95
CA PHE A 96 -7.13 2.05 -12.51
C PHE A 96 -5.65 1.82 -12.22
N LEU A 97 -5.14 2.41 -11.14
CA LEU A 97 -3.74 2.29 -10.71
C LEU A 97 -3.66 1.99 -9.20
N ASP A 98 -3.03 0.87 -8.83
CA ASP A 98 -2.49 0.65 -7.48
C ASP A 98 -1.07 1.23 -7.44
N ALA A 99 -0.94 2.43 -6.87
CA ALA A 99 0.33 3.13 -6.74
C ALA A 99 1.08 2.60 -5.52
N GLY A 100 2.33 2.17 -5.71
CA GLY A 100 3.12 1.52 -4.65
C GLY A 100 2.76 0.06 -4.42
N CYS A 101 2.19 -0.61 -5.44
CA CYS A 101 1.56 -1.93 -5.37
C CYS A 101 2.36 -3.08 -4.72
N CYS A 102 3.68 -2.97 -4.55
CA CYS A 102 4.56 -3.99 -3.96
C CYS A 102 4.51 -5.30 -4.79
N PHE A 103 4.20 -6.46 -4.19
CA PHE A 103 3.93 -7.73 -4.91
C PHE A 103 2.70 -7.64 -5.84
N ALA A 104 2.08 -6.47 -5.89
CA ALA A 104 0.92 -6.11 -6.67
C ALA A 104 -0.31 -6.95 -6.37
N GLN A 105 -0.49 -7.36 -5.12
CA GLN A 105 -1.64 -8.15 -4.64
C GLN A 105 -3.00 -7.54 -5.02
N GLU A 106 -3.17 -6.21 -5.01
CA GLU A 106 -4.43 -5.56 -5.40
C GLU A 106 -4.57 -5.45 -6.93
N ILE A 107 -3.46 -5.40 -7.69
CA ILE A 107 -3.46 -5.55 -9.16
C ILE A 107 -3.45 -7.02 -9.61
N ARG A 108 -3.17 -8.01 -8.75
CA ARG A 108 -3.34 -9.44 -9.09
C ARG A 108 -4.77 -9.94 -8.89
N PHE A 109 -5.60 -9.07 -8.35
CA PHE A 109 -7.04 -9.05 -8.57
C PHE A 109 -7.44 -8.41 -9.94
N LEU A 110 -6.51 -7.72 -10.66
CA LEU A 110 -6.78 -6.82 -11.81
C LEU A 110 -5.84 -6.97 -13.07
N ALA A 111 -4.58 -6.45 -13.18
CA ALA A 111 -3.42 -7.09 -13.94
C ALA A 111 -2.02 -6.39 -14.32
N ASN A 112 -0.99 -7.24 -14.61
CA ASN A 112 0.20 -7.34 -15.55
C ASN A 112 1.22 -6.18 -15.85
N GLU A 113 2.28 -6.35 -16.69
CA GLU A 113 3.77 -6.56 -16.40
C GLU A 113 4.56 -5.21 -16.39
N GLU A 114 5.79 -4.98 -15.86
CA GLU A 114 6.76 -5.80 -15.05
C GLU A 114 7.69 -4.96 -14.09
N SER A 115 8.36 -5.59 -13.09
CA SER A 115 9.49 -5.10 -12.24
C SER A 115 10.00 -6.20 -11.28
N VAL A 116 11.02 -5.98 -10.42
CA VAL A 116 11.46 -6.95 -9.38
C VAL A 116 10.37 -7.33 -8.38
N PHE A 117 9.64 -6.36 -7.81
CA PHE A 117 8.52 -6.69 -6.90
C PHE A 117 7.38 -7.40 -7.63
N ILE A 118 7.26 -7.15 -8.93
CA ILE A 118 6.24 -7.74 -9.78
C ILE A 118 6.62 -9.15 -10.25
N ASP A 119 7.91 -9.47 -10.47
CA ASP A 119 8.43 -10.84 -10.64
C ASP A 119 8.18 -11.66 -9.37
N LEU A 120 8.54 -11.12 -8.21
CA LEU A 120 8.20 -11.73 -6.91
C LEU A 120 6.68 -11.98 -6.79
N GLY A 121 5.86 -11.09 -7.34
CA GLY A 121 4.42 -11.30 -7.48
C GLY A 121 4.03 -12.38 -8.50
N TYR A 122 4.68 -12.48 -9.67
CA TYR A 122 4.42 -13.55 -10.63
C TYR A 122 4.79 -14.92 -10.10
N ARG A 123 5.88 -14.97 -9.35
CA ARG A 123 6.33 -16.16 -8.65
C ARG A 123 5.36 -16.50 -7.52
N LEU A 124 4.86 -15.52 -6.78
CA LEU A 124 3.84 -15.70 -5.73
C LEU A 124 2.54 -16.28 -6.30
N PHE A 125 1.99 -15.68 -7.37
CA PHE A 125 0.66 -15.98 -7.88
C PHE A 125 0.60 -16.90 -9.12
N LEU A 126 1.76 -17.31 -9.67
CA LEU A 126 1.91 -18.23 -10.81
C LEU A 126 1.10 -17.82 -12.05
N ASP A 127 1.12 -16.53 -12.37
CA ASP A 127 0.20 -15.85 -13.29
C ASP A 127 0.86 -15.10 -14.46
N LYS A 128 2.17 -15.28 -14.66
CA LYS A 128 2.91 -14.68 -15.79
C LYS A 128 2.29 -15.07 -17.13
N GLY A 129 1.94 -14.07 -17.95
CA GLY A 129 1.23 -14.25 -19.22
C GLY A 129 -0.26 -14.63 -19.13
N LYS A 130 -0.87 -14.79 -17.94
CA LYS A 130 -2.34 -14.96 -17.77
C LYS A 130 -3.05 -13.66 -17.45
N LEU A 131 -2.38 -12.87 -16.61
CA LEU A 131 -2.79 -11.58 -16.11
C LEU A 131 -2.73 -10.55 -17.28
N GLY A 132 -3.68 -9.62 -17.48
CA GLY A 132 -3.71 -8.72 -18.67
C GLY A 132 -3.96 -7.21 -18.46
N ALA A 133 -2.98 -6.45 -17.95
CA ALA A 133 -2.91 -4.98 -17.94
C ALA A 133 -1.42 -4.51 -17.85
N THR A 134 -1.06 -3.43 -17.17
CA THR A 134 0.29 -2.82 -17.27
C THR A 134 0.81 -2.22 -15.97
N PHE A 135 2.07 -2.54 -15.63
CA PHE A 135 2.83 -1.94 -14.54
C PHE A 135 3.96 -1.10 -15.11
N ILE A 136 4.28 0.00 -14.43
CA ILE A 136 5.35 0.90 -14.86
C ILE A 136 6.26 1.18 -13.68
N THR A 137 7.58 1.06 -13.91
CA THR A 137 8.59 1.46 -12.95
C THR A 137 8.94 2.94 -13.10
N GLY A 138 9.18 3.61 -11.99
CA GLY A 138 9.67 4.97 -11.95
C GLY A 138 9.71 5.52 -10.54
N ASP A 139 10.39 6.65 -10.38
CA ASP A 139 10.46 7.39 -9.12
C ASP A 139 9.41 8.51 -9.15
N LEU A 140 8.51 8.52 -8.17
CA LEU A 140 7.51 9.57 -8.00
C LEU A 140 8.08 10.82 -7.30
N THR A 141 9.27 10.72 -6.71
CA THR A 141 10.02 11.77 -5.99
C THR A 141 11.22 12.34 -6.77
N GLU A 142 11.43 11.94 -8.02
CA GLU A 142 12.42 12.55 -8.95
C GLU A 142 12.25 14.08 -8.98
N LEU A 143 13.28 14.85 -8.60
CA LEU A 143 13.14 16.31 -8.46
C LEU A 143 13.39 17.07 -9.77
N ASP A 144 14.12 16.49 -10.72
CA ASP A 144 14.27 17.10 -12.05
C ASP A 144 13.07 16.74 -12.93
N GLU A 145 12.19 17.71 -13.16
CA GLU A 145 10.94 17.49 -13.90
C GLU A 145 11.20 17.11 -15.37
N ALA A 146 12.30 17.53 -15.98
CA ALA A 146 12.68 17.08 -17.32
C ALA A 146 13.03 15.58 -17.32
N THR A 147 13.79 15.12 -16.33
CA THR A 147 14.09 13.70 -16.12
C THR A 147 12.82 12.91 -15.79
N TYR A 148 11.92 13.41 -14.94
CA TYR A 148 10.64 12.75 -14.64
C TYR A 148 9.78 12.59 -15.90
N GLN A 149 9.57 13.67 -16.67
CA GLN A 149 8.79 13.66 -17.92
C GLN A 149 9.42 12.80 -19.02
N SER A 150 10.72 12.48 -18.94
CA SER A 150 11.35 11.52 -19.85
C SER A 150 10.95 10.05 -19.58
N ARG A 151 10.56 9.71 -18.34
CA ARG A 151 10.33 8.33 -17.91
C ARG A 151 8.99 7.76 -18.40
N PRO A 152 8.88 6.43 -18.59
CA PRO A 152 7.61 5.73 -18.78
C PRO A 152 6.52 6.16 -17.80
N LEU A 153 6.86 6.31 -16.51
CA LEU A 153 5.91 6.66 -15.44
C LEU A 153 5.09 7.93 -15.74
N ALA A 154 5.72 8.99 -16.25
CA ALA A 154 5.02 10.21 -16.66
C ALA A 154 4.31 10.02 -18.01
N ARG A 155 5.05 9.52 -19.01
CA ARG A 155 4.62 9.45 -20.41
C ARG A 155 3.47 8.48 -20.67
N GLU A 156 3.35 7.42 -19.87
CA GLU A 156 2.40 6.34 -20.10
C GLU A 156 1.19 6.37 -19.15
N LEU A 157 1.24 7.10 -18.03
CA LEU A 157 0.10 7.26 -17.12
C LEU A 157 -0.62 8.62 -17.22
N GLY A 158 0.03 9.66 -17.77
CA GLY A 158 -0.51 11.02 -17.86
C GLY A 158 -1.92 11.08 -18.50
N ASN A 159 -2.87 11.70 -17.79
CA ASN A 159 -4.27 11.88 -18.20
C ASN A 159 -4.98 10.58 -18.68
N LYS A 160 -4.85 9.47 -17.93
CA LYS A 160 -5.52 8.19 -18.23
C LYS A 160 -6.33 7.59 -17.07
N MET A 161 -5.96 7.86 -15.82
CA MET A 161 -6.56 7.19 -14.66
C MET A 161 -7.89 7.82 -14.27
N ILE A 162 -8.94 7.02 -14.14
CA ILE A 162 -10.21 7.45 -13.50
C ILE A 162 -10.17 7.25 -11.98
N ALA A 163 -9.34 6.30 -11.52
CA ALA A 163 -9.16 6.02 -10.11
C ALA A 163 -7.73 5.57 -9.79
N ILE A 164 -7.23 5.98 -8.62
CA ILE A 164 -5.93 5.59 -8.09
C ILE A 164 -6.14 5.10 -6.64
N PHE A 165 -5.46 4.02 -6.27
CA PHE A 165 -5.35 3.53 -4.89
C PHE A 165 -3.89 3.61 -4.45
N ALA A 166 -3.64 4.26 -3.31
CA ALA A 166 -2.32 4.49 -2.73
C ALA A 166 -2.22 3.73 -1.40
N SER A 167 -1.97 2.42 -1.49
CA SER A 167 -1.86 1.55 -0.31
C SER A 167 -0.43 1.54 0.24
N SER A 168 -0.27 1.90 1.52
CA SER A 168 1.06 1.99 2.18
C SER A 168 2.03 2.98 1.51
N LEU A 169 1.55 3.96 0.73
CA LEU A 169 2.44 4.75 -0.13
C LEU A 169 2.98 6.03 0.50
N PHE A 170 2.18 7.10 0.63
CA PHE A 170 2.70 8.44 0.94
C PHE A 170 3.53 8.49 2.24
N HIS A 171 3.17 7.69 3.26
CA HIS A 171 3.89 7.61 4.53
C HIS A 171 5.38 7.17 4.45
N MET A 172 5.89 6.83 3.26
CA MET A 172 7.33 6.60 3.05
C MET A 172 8.17 7.88 2.97
N TRP A 173 7.56 9.07 2.85
CA TRP A 173 8.26 10.34 2.64
C TRP A 173 7.83 11.45 3.61
N ASP A 174 8.56 12.58 3.62
CA ASP A 174 8.17 13.80 4.33
C ASP A 174 7.12 14.60 3.50
N TYR A 175 6.51 15.62 4.10
CA TYR A 175 5.30 16.30 3.60
C TYR A 175 5.43 16.87 2.17
N GLU A 176 6.57 17.51 1.87
CA GLU A 176 6.85 18.17 0.60
C GLU A 176 6.95 17.14 -0.55
N ASP A 177 7.58 15.99 -0.28
CA ASP A 177 7.64 14.86 -1.21
C ASP A 177 6.24 14.26 -1.42
N GLN A 178 5.44 14.10 -0.35
CA GLN A 178 4.06 13.62 -0.48
C GLN A 178 3.23 14.56 -1.38
N LEU A 179 3.41 15.87 -1.27
CA LEU A 179 2.73 16.87 -2.10
C LEU A 179 3.14 16.76 -3.59
N LEU A 180 4.45 16.57 -3.87
CA LEU A 180 4.96 16.30 -5.22
C LEU A 180 4.37 15.01 -5.82
N VAL A 181 4.40 13.92 -5.05
CA VAL A 181 3.86 12.61 -5.46
C VAL A 181 2.35 12.69 -5.72
N ALA A 182 1.60 13.37 -4.86
CA ALA A 182 0.16 13.56 -5.04
C ALA A 182 -0.16 14.46 -6.26
N GLY A 183 0.60 15.54 -6.49
CA GLY A 183 0.48 16.35 -7.70
C GLY A 183 0.72 15.54 -8.98
N ARG A 184 1.69 14.62 -8.96
CA ARG A 184 1.94 13.66 -10.05
C ARG A 184 0.80 12.68 -10.26
N MET A 185 0.16 12.19 -9.19
CA MET A 185 -1.08 11.39 -9.32
C MET A 185 -2.24 12.18 -9.94
N VAL A 186 -2.39 13.47 -9.60
CA VAL A 186 -3.40 14.34 -10.23
C VAL A 186 -3.14 14.51 -11.74
N ALA A 187 -1.87 14.55 -12.16
CA ALA A 187 -1.50 14.59 -13.58
C ALA A 187 -1.69 13.24 -14.31
N MET A 188 -1.63 12.10 -13.60
CA MET A 188 -2.00 10.79 -14.14
C MET A 188 -3.52 10.63 -14.32
N CYS A 189 -4.31 11.35 -13.53
CA CYS A 189 -5.76 11.32 -13.62
C CYS A 189 -6.31 12.05 -14.85
N VAL A 190 -7.41 11.53 -15.42
CA VAL A 190 -8.18 12.26 -16.44
C VAL A 190 -8.82 13.52 -15.85
N SER A 191 -8.87 14.61 -16.61
CA SER A 191 -9.44 15.88 -16.14
C SER A 191 -10.98 15.92 -16.17
N LYS A 192 -11.64 15.03 -15.40
CA LYS A 192 -13.10 15.00 -15.21
C LYS A 192 -13.52 14.98 -13.71
N PRO A 193 -14.71 15.48 -13.35
CA PRO A 193 -15.33 15.26 -12.05
C PRO A 193 -15.53 13.77 -11.73
N GLY A 194 -15.62 13.44 -10.44
CA GLY A 194 -15.87 12.06 -9.97
C GLY A 194 -14.67 11.12 -10.04
N VAL A 195 -13.51 11.57 -10.52
CA VAL A 195 -12.22 10.86 -10.38
C VAL A 195 -11.90 10.69 -8.89
N MET A 196 -11.35 9.52 -8.52
CA MET A 196 -11.03 9.20 -7.12
C MET A 196 -9.54 8.89 -6.93
N ILE A 197 -8.83 9.67 -6.11
CA ILE A 197 -7.53 9.27 -5.56
C ILE A 197 -7.75 8.85 -4.10
N THR A 198 -7.57 7.56 -3.86
CA THR A 198 -7.91 6.88 -2.60
C THR A 198 -6.66 6.27 -1.99
N GLY A 199 -6.70 5.91 -0.71
CA GLY A 199 -5.59 5.19 -0.11
C GLY A 199 -5.79 4.83 1.35
N ARG A 200 -4.80 4.10 1.87
CA ARG A 200 -4.74 3.71 3.28
C ARG A 200 -3.29 3.57 3.74
N GLN A 201 -2.93 4.12 4.89
CA GLN A 201 -1.55 4.10 5.37
C GLN A 201 -1.42 4.23 6.88
N LEU A 202 -0.18 4.05 7.37
CA LEU A 202 0.17 4.41 8.73
C LEU A 202 0.02 5.93 8.90
N GLY A 203 -0.88 6.31 9.80
CA GLY A 203 -1.04 7.66 10.30
C GLY A 203 -0.53 7.79 11.73
N SER A 204 -0.85 8.92 12.33
CA SER A 204 -0.77 9.17 13.76
C SER A 204 -2.05 9.88 14.18
N HIS A 205 -2.50 9.74 15.42
CA HIS A 205 -3.55 10.60 15.97
C HIS A 205 -3.07 12.07 16.07
N LEU A 206 -1.77 12.27 16.28
CA LEU A 206 -1.08 13.56 16.24
C LEU A 206 -0.38 13.71 14.88
N GLY A 207 -1.04 14.36 13.92
CA GLY A 207 -0.49 14.54 12.58
C GLY A 207 0.83 15.33 12.58
N GLY A 208 1.87 14.81 11.93
CA GLY A 208 3.20 15.44 11.97
C GLY A 208 4.35 14.59 11.42
N ARG A 209 5.58 15.09 11.61
CA ARG A 209 6.83 14.46 11.14
C ARG A 209 7.40 13.49 12.17
N TYR A 210 7.63 12.25 11.76
CA TYR A 210 8.19 11.18 12.59
C TYR A 210 9.45 10.57 11.94
N PRO A 211 10.44 10.14 12.72
CA PRO A 211 11.56 9.37 12.19
C PRO A 211 11.11 7.99 11.71
N MET A 212 11.85 7.40 10.76
CA MET A 212 11.58 6.06 10.22
C MET A 212 12.41 4.95 10.90
N THR A 213 12.95 5.22 12.10
CA THR A 213 13.77 4.30 12.89
C THR A 213 13.10 2.93 13.05
N GLY A 214 13.76 1.88 12.58
CA GLY A 214 13.25 0.50 12.63
C GLY A 214 12.19 0.15 11.56
N MET A 215 11.77 1.09 10.72
CA MET A 215 10.90 0.82 9.56
C MET A 215 11.71 0.49 8.29
N CYS A 216 12.90 1.09 8.17
CA CYS A 216 13.86 0.87 7.09
C CYS A 216 15.31 0.99 7.61
N LYS A 217 16.28 0.55 6.79
CA LYS A 217 17.71 0.75 7.06
C LYS A 217 18.04 2.25 7.05
N ASP A 218 18.89 2.69 7.99
CA ASP A 218 19.26 4.11 8.18
C ASP A 218 18.04 5.04 8.45
N GLY A 219 16.90 4.47 8.89
CA GLY A 219 15.62 5.17 9.09
C GLY A 219 15.62 6.29 10.14
N ASP A 220 16.66 6.37 10.97
CA ASP A 220 16.92 7.51 11.87
C ASP A 220 17.24 8.81 11.11
N LYS A 221 17.70 8.71 9.86
CA LYS A 221 18.06 9.85 8.98
C LYS A 221 16.90 10.33 8.12
N PHE A 222 15.83 9.53 8.02
CA PHE A 222 14.67 9.78 7.18
C PHE A 222 13.44 10.16 8.02
N LYS A 223 12.58 11.00 7.44
CA LYS A 223 11.32 11.44 8.06
C LYS A 223 10.14 10.98 7.22
N SER A 224 9.08 10.62 7.93
CA SER A 224 7.76 10.27 7.41
C SER A 224 6.77 11.29 7.97
N TYR A 225 6.03 11.99 7.11
CA TYR A 225 4.87 12.74 7.58
C TYR A 225 3.68 11.78 7.75
N ARG A 226 3.25 11.56 8.99
CA ARG A 226 2.11 10.72 9.35
C ARG A 226 0.90 11.62 9.54
N HIS A 227 -0.10 11.49 8.68
CA HIS A 227 -1.33 12.27 8.79
C HIS A 227 -2.29 11.69 9.85
N ASN A 228 -3.15 12.56 10.36
CA ASN A 228 -4.43 12.25 10.99
C ASN A 228 -5.59 12.66 10.06
N GLU A 229 -6.83 12.43 10.47
CA GLU A 229 -8.04 12.69 9.66
C GLU A 229 -8.22 14.18 9.26
N GLN A 230 -7.64 15.10 10.03
CA GLN A 230 -7.68 16.54 9.75
C GLN A 230 -6.56 16.94 8.77
N THR A 231 -5.33 16.53 9.06
CA THR A 231 -4.14 16.89 8.25
C THR A 231 -4.15 16.23 6.87
N ILE A 232 -4.77 15.07 6.67
CA ILE A 232 -4.95 14.50 5.32
C ILE A 232 -5.96 15.31 4.48
N ARG A 233 -6.97 15.93 5.12
CA ARG A 233 -7.94 16.80 4.42
C ARG A 233 -7.33 18.16 4.07
N GLY A 234 -6.48 18.71 4.95
CA GLY A 234 -5.66 19.91 4.66
C GLY A 234 -4.67 19.67 3.52
N PHE A 235 -3.92 18.56 3.57
CA PHE A 235 -3.03 18.14 2.50
C PHE A 235 -3.71 18.07 1.12
N TRP A 236 -4.90 17.47 1.03
CA TRP A 236 -5.66 17.43 -0.23
C TRP A 236 -6.27 18.77 -0.67
N HIS A 237 -6.32 19.78 0.21
CA HIS A 237 -6.58 21.19 -0.19
C HIS A 237 -5.36 21.77 -0.88
N GLU A 238 -4.17 21.63 -0.27
CA GLU A 238 -2.90 22.13 -0.80
C GLU A 238 -2.51 21.44 -2.12
N VAL A 239 -2.79 20.13 -2.27
CA VAL A 239 -2.71 19.42 -3.56
C VAL A 239 -3.63 20.05 -4.61
N GLY A 240 -4.84 20.47 -4.21
CA GLY A 240 -5.78 21.19 -5.08
C GLY A 240 -5.22 22.52 -5.55
N GLU A 241 -4.72 23.35 -4.62
CA GLU A 241 -4.09 24.64 -4.90
C GLU A 241 -2.87 24.50 -5.81
N ALA A 242 -1.96 23.56 -5.51
CA ALA A 242 -0.75 23.30 -6.29
C ALA A 242 -1.01 22.77 -7.71
N THR A 243 -2.19 22.20 -7.99
CA THR A 243 -2.55 21.62 -9.28
C THR A 243 -3.67 22.35 -10.02
N GLY A 244 -4.24 23.41 -9.45
CA GLY A 244 -5.41 24.10 -10.01
C GLY A 244 -6.68 23.22 -10.02
N THR A 245 -6.82 22.29 -9.08
CA THR A 245 -7.95 21.35 -8.99
C THR A 245 -8.71 21.48 -7.66
N GLN A 246 -9.88 20.85 -7.55
CA GLN A 246 -10.65 20.83 -6.31
C GLN A 246 -11.12 19.42 -5.96
N TRP A 247 -11.02 19.09 -4.67
CA TRP A 247 -11.33 17.76 -4.14
C TRP A 247 -12.37 17.84 -3.02
N THR A 248 -13.24 16.84 -2.95
CA THR A 248 -14.04 16.49 -1.77
C THR A 248 -13.35 15.32 -1.11
N VAL A 249 -12.95 15.47 0.16
CA VAL A 249 -12.05 14.52 0.83
C VAL A 249 -12.75 13.86 2.00
N ASP A 250 -13.09 12.59 1.84
CA ASP A 250 -13.50 11.70 2.92
C ASP A 250 -12.25 11.06 3.54
N ALA A 251 -12.18 10.96 4.87
CA ALA A 251 -11.06 10.32 5.58
C ALA A 251 -11.49 9.81 6.96
N GLY A 252 -10.82 8.79 7.46
CA GLY A 252 -11.09 8.21 8.77
C GLY A 252 -9.96 7.31 9.27
N THR A 253 -9.94 7.04 10.57
CA THR A 253 -9.13 5.98 11.19
C THR A 253 -9.80 4.61 11.08
N TYR A 254 -9.03 3.53 11.16
CA TYR A 254 -9.54 2.16 11.25
C TYR A 254 -8.61 1.24 12.06
N SER A 255 -9.16 0.14 12.57
CA SER A 255 -8.40 -0.94 13.24
C SER A 255 -8.58 -2.25 12.48
N GLY A 256 -7.59 -2.58 11.63
CA GLY A 256 -7.43 -3.91 11.03
C GLY A 256 -6.38 -4.77 11.75
N GLU A 257 -6.12 -5.97 11.25
CA GLU A 257 -5.03 -6.85 11.72
C GLU A 257 -3.67 -6.13 11.65
N GLU A 258 -3.49 -5.22 10.69
CA GLU A 258 -2.31 -4.37 10.54
C GLU A 258 -2.04 -3.52 11.80
N MET A 259 -3.08 -3.08 12.52
CA MET A 259 -2.89 -2.32 13.77
C MET A 259 -2.35 -3.19 14.90
N GLU A 260 -2.69 -4.47 14.96
CA GLU A 260 -2.11 -5.41 15.91
C GLU A 260 -0.67 -5.82 15.52
N GLN A 261 -0.37 -5.86 14.22
CA GLN A 261 1.00 -6.00 13.72
C GLN A 261 1.86 -4.76 13.99
N VAL A 262 1.30 -3.54 13.90
CA VAL A 262 1.98 -2.27 14.24
C VAL A 262 2.22 -2.15 15.75
N ARG A 263 1.20 -2.39 16.60
CA ARG A 263 1.33 -2.27 18.07
C ARG A 263 2.43 -3.15 18.67
N ASN A 264 2.75 -4.27 18.02
CA ASN A 264 3.79 -5.21 18.44
C ASN A 264 5.12 -5.05 17.68
N ALA A 265 5.32 -3.95 16.95
CA ALA A 265 6.56 -3.69 16.20
C ALA A 265 7.61 -2.94 17.04
N PRO A 266 8.93 -3.12 16.81
CA PRO A 266 9.98 -2.39 17.52
C PRO A 266 9.95 -0.87 17.36
N PHE A 267 9.19 -0.36 16.38
CA PHE A 267 9.01 1.06 16.06
C PHE A 267 7.63 1.62 16.50
N ALA A 268 6.87 0.88 17.33
CA ALA A 268 5.57 1.30 17.82
C ALA A 268 5.66 2.55 18.72
N GLU A 269 4.82 3.56 18.46
CA GLU A 269 4.61 4.70 19.36
C GLU A 269 3.11 4.92 19.65
N PRO A 270 2.75 5.54 20.80
CA PRO A 270 1.38 5.48 21.33
C PRO A 270 0.29 6.09 20.45
N ASN A 271 0.64 6.95 19.50
CA ASN A 271 -0.30 7.65 18.63
C ASN A 271 -0.48 6.96 17.28
N MET A 272 0.28 5.91 16.96
CA MET A 272 0.19 5.22 15.67
C MET A 272 -1.22 4.68 15.43
N CYS A 273 -1.76 4.99 14.26
CA CYS A 273 -3.06 4.51 13.80
C CYS A 273 -2.98 4.13 12.32
N MET A 274 -3.95 3.37 11.81
CA MET A 274 -4.13 3.23 10.37
C MET A 274 -5.22 4.22 9.93
N ILE A 275 -4.93 5.01 8.91
CA ILE A 275 -5.87 5.94 8.28
C ILE A 275 -6.25 5.46 6.88
N TRP A 276 -7.44 5.82 6.44
CA TRP A 276 -7.92 5.73 5.06
C TRP A 276 -8.37 7.11 4.58
N TRP A 277 -8.28 7.35 3.27
CA TRP A 277 -8.83 8.56 2.64
C TRP A 277 -9.34 8.29 1.22
N SER A 278 -10.23 9.16 0.76
CA SER A 278 -10.79 9.21 -0.59
C SER A 278 -10.97 10.67 -0.99
N ALA A 279 -10.02 11.18 -1.77
CA ALA A 279 -10.17 12.46 -2.46
C ALA A 279 -10.91 12.24 -3.79
N MET A 280 -12.09 12.83 -3.93
CA MET A 280 -12.91 12.77 -5.14
C MET A 280 -12.93 14.15 -5.83
N ARG A 281 -12.59 14.19 -7.12
CA ARG A 281 -12.50 15.44 -7.91
C ARG A 281 -13.88 16.04 -8.12
N LYS A 282 -13.99 17.36 -7.93
CA LYS A 282 -15.19 18.15 -8.25
C LYS A 282 -15.28 18.49 -9.75
#